data_AF-A0AAU3KXE2-F1
#
_entry.id   AF-A0AAU3KXE2-F1
#
_cell.length_a   1.000
_cell.length_b   1.000
_cell.length_c   1.000
_cell.angle_alpha   90.00
_cell.angle_beta   90.00
_cell.angle_gamma   90.00
#
_symmetry.space_group_name_H-M   'P 1'
#
loop_
_entity.id
_entity.type
_entity.pdbx_description
1 polymer ?
#
loop_
_entity_poly.entity_id
_entity_poly.type
_entity_poly.pdbx_seq_one_letter_code
_entity_poly.pdbx_strand_id
1 'polypeptide(L)'
;MKLTKYIAALAMSAAAIVSMNTGQAGADAIGSVLNTNQVLAQGDYLTTIAQDSPAFAILQGDGNFCVYRGTGPSNNLGGVWCSSTSGHSQVFATMQGDGNFVIYKGTGPGNNQGYLWGTGAHSGASGFYLELNGSGFGHSNPNLQVVGFPSSGRNTCYWSSDGNCNLGG
;
A
#
# COMPACT_ATOMS: atom_id res chain seq x y z
N MET A 1 -15.62 -4.38 30.78
CA MET A 1 -14.23 -4.87 30.77
C MET A 1 -13.83 -5.13 29.33
N LYS A 2 -13.31 -4.11 28.62
CA LYS A 2 -12.85 -4.22 27.23
C LYS A 2 -11.33 -4.31 27.25
N LEU A 3 -10.76 -5.41 26.75
CA LEU A 3 -9.31 -5.66 26.71
C LEU A 3 -8.67 -5.07 25.45
N THR A 4 -7.88 -4.02 25.69
CA THR A 4 -6.57 -3.63 25.15
C THR A 4 -6.03 -4.35 23.90
N LYS A 5 -5.84 -3.60 22.81
CA LYS A 5 -4.92 -3.94 21.70
C LYS A 5 -3.53 -3.38 22.05
N TYR A 6 -2.51 -4.22 22.14
CA TYR A 6 -1.17 -3.84 22.60
C TYR A 6 -0.40 -3.05 21.54
N ILE A 7 0.12 -1.91 21.99
CA ILE A 7 1.08 -1.01 21.33
C ILE A 7 2.49 -1.49 21.69
N ALA A 8 3.40 -1.55 20.72
CA ALA A 8 4.83 -1.52 20.99
C ALA A 8 5.41 -0.28 20.30
N ALA A 9 5.64 0.78 21.06
CA ALA A 9 6.47 1.92 20.66
C ALA A 9 7.03 2.58 21.93
N LEU A 10 8.36 2.54 22.09
CA LEU A 10 9.06 3.39 23.06
C LEU A 10 9.09 4.84 22.54
N ALA A 11 9.12 5.78 23.48
CA ALA A 11 8.73 7.18 23.36
C ALA A 11 9.47 8.05 22.32
N MET A 12 8.70 8.82 21.54
CA MET A 12 9.01 10.21 21.17
C MET A 12 7.72 11.05 21.24
N SER A 13 7.88 12.30 21.65
CA SER A 13 6.87 13.21 22.20
C SER A 13 5.87 13.81 21.18
N ALA A 14 4.65 13.98 21.69
CA ALA A 14 3.60 14.96 21.36
C ALA A 14 2.89 14.91 19.97
N ALA A 15 1.56 14.79 20.09
CA ALA A 15 0.50 15.16 19.16
C ALA A 15 0.25 14.27 17.92
N ALA A 16 -0.54 13.21 18.10
CA ALA A 16 -1.82 13.02 17.39
C ALA A 16 -2.56 11.82 17.98
N ILE A 17 -3.70 12.06 18.61
CA ILE A 17 -4.66 10.99 18.94
C ILE A 17 -5.36 10.63 17.63
N VAL A 18 -5.00 9.51 17.00
CA VAL A 18 -5.86 8.89 15.99
C VAL A 18 -6.64 7.78 16.68
N SER A 19 -7.94 8.01 16.80
CA SER A 19 -8.92 7.08 17.33
C SER A 19 -8.77 5.69 16.71
N MET A 20 -8.51 4.69 17.55
CA MET A 20 -8.67 3.29 17.16
C MET A 20 -10.16 2.98 17.03
N ASN A 21 -10.72 3.14 15.82
CA ASN A 21 -12.09 2.72 15.58
C ASN A 21 -12.11 1.19 15.39
N THR A 22 -12.43 0.47 16.47
CA THR A 22 -12.79 -0.94 16.37
C THR A 22 -14.21 -1.05 15.80
N GLY A 23 -14.32 -1.39 14.52
CA GLY A 23 -15.56 -1.92 13.93
C GLY A 23 -16.19 -1.04 12.86
N GLN A 24 -15.59 -0.99 11.67
CA GLN A 24 -16.35 -0.72 10.45
C GLN A 24 -15.71 -1.49 9.29
N ALA A 25 -16.46 -2.42 8.72
CA ALA A 25 -16.14 -3.08 7.45
C ALA A 25 -16.43 -2.10 6.29
N GLY A 26 -15.73 -0.97 6.29
CA GLY A 26 -15.75 0.03 5.24
C GLY A 26 -14.37 0.09 4.63
N ALA A 27 -14.29 0.06 3.30
CA ALA A 27 -13.04 0.39 2.62
C ALA A 27 -12.68 1.83 3.00
N ASP A 28 -11.60 2.03 3.72
CA ASP A 28 -11.12 3.37 4.10
C ASP A 28 -9.89 3.73 3.25
N ALA A 29 -9.89 4.95 2.71
CA ALA A 29 -8.71 5.51 2.08
C ALA A 29 -7.66 5.80 3.15
N ILE A 30 -6.47 5.20 3.04
CA ILE A 30 -5.39 5.44 4.00
C ILE A 30 -4.39 6.53 3.54
N GLY A 31 -4.62 7.12 2.35
CA GLY A 31 -3.75 8.12 1.70
C GLY A 31 -3.26 7.66 0.33
N SER A 32 -2.27 8.35 -0.25
CA SER A 32 -1.61 7.95 -1.51
C SER A 32 -0.34 7.12 -1.30
N VAL A 33 0.13 7.01 -0.05
CA VAL A 33 1.40 6.39 0.31
C VAL A 33 1.20 5.39 1.46
N LEU A 34 1.84 4.22 1.33
CA LEU A 34 2.03 3.25 2.42
C LEU A 34 3.51 3.22 2.79
N ASN A 35 3.85 3.78 3.95
CA ASN A 35 5.23 3.84 4.44
C ASN A 35 5.71 2.47 4.95
N THR A 36 7.03 2.33 5.06
CA THR A 36 7.68 1.18 5.71
C THR A 36 6.98 0.80 7.03
N ASN A 37 6.76 -0.51 7.20
CA ASN A 37 6.08 -1.18 8.31
C ASN A 37 4.59 -0.86 8.48
N GLN A 38 3.98 -0.06 7.60
CA GLN A 38 2.54 0.08 7.56
C GLN A 38 1.88 -1.13 6.86
N VAL A 39 0.63 -1.37 7.21
CA VAL A 39 -0.15 -2.54 6.80
C VAL A 39 -1.47 -2.08 6.18
N LEU A 40 -1.86 -2.75 5.10
CA LEU A 40 -3.21 -2.72 4.53
C LEU A 40 -3.94 -3.99 4.97
N ALA A 41 -5.10 -3.82 5.61
CA ALA A 41 -6.06 -4.88 5.80
C ALA A 41 -6.96 -5.03 4.56
N GLN A 42 -7.72 -6.12 4.48
CA GLN A 42 -8.74 -6.26 3.44
C GLN A 42 -9.74 -5.11 3.49
N GLY A 43 -10.02 -4.54 2.33
CA GLY A 43 -10.88 -3.38 2.16
C GLY A 43 -10.11 -2.05 2.14
N ASP A 44 -8.96 -1.97 2.80
CA ASP A 44 -8.15 -0.74 2.79
C ASP A 44 -7.63 -0.44 1.38
N TYR A 45 -7.56 0.85 1.06
CA TYR A 45 -7.04 1.28 -0.23
C TYR A 45 -6.19 2.55 -0.15
N LEU A 46 -5.22 2.61 -1.06
CA LEU A 46 -4.54 3.84 -1.43
C LEU A 46 -5.38 4.59 -2.47
N THR A 47 -5.32 5.92 -2.45
CA THR A 47 -5.93 6.77 -3.48
C THR A 47 -4.99 7.91 -3.82
N THR A 48 -4.95 8.32 -5.08
CA THR A 48 -4.24 9.53 -5.50
C THR A 48 -4.85 10.77 -4.84
N ILE A 49 -4.03 11.75 -4.44
CA ILE A 49 -4.49 13.03 -3.90
C ILE A 49 -4.49 14.07 -5.03
N ALA A 50 -5.64 14.72 -5.27
CA ALA A 50 -5.78 15.90 -6.14
C ALA A 50 -5.07 15.78 -7.51
N GLN A 51 -5.42 14.76 -8.30
CA GLN A 51 -4.93 14.54 -9.66
C GLN A 51 -6.07 14.66 -10.67
N ASP A 52 -5.78 15.18 -11.86
CA ASP A 52 -6.71 15.18 -13.01
C ASP A 52 -7.11 13.76 -13.44
N SER A 53 -6.31 12.77 -13.04
CA SER A 53 -6.52 11.35 -13.30
C SER A 53 -6.57 10.55 -11.99
N PRO A 54 -7.74 10.49 -11.33
CA PRO A 54 -7.86 9.80 -10.06
C PRO A 54 -7.66 8.30 -10.22
N ALA A 55 -7.01 7.68 -9.23
CA ALA A 55 -6.83 6.25 -9.14
C ALA A 55 -6.85 5.76 -7.70
N PHE A 56 -7.12 4.47 -7.53
CA PHE A 56 -7.04 3.79 -6.23
C PHE A 56 -6.44 2.39 -6.34
N ALA A 57 -5.77 1.94 -5.29
CA ALA A 57 -5.20 0.60 -5.16
C ALA A 57 -5.75 -0.07 -3.90
N ILE A 58 -6.47 -1.19 -4.04
CA ILE A 58 -7.23 -1.82 -2.95
C ILE A 58 -6.78 -3.26 -2.71
N LEU A 59 -6.70 -3.68 -1.44
CA LEU A 59 -6.61 -5.09 -1.06
C LEU A 59 -8.02 -5.67 -0.95
N GLN A 60 -8.45 -6.37 -1.98
CA GLN A 60 -9.82 -6.83 -2.13
C GLN A 60 -10.16 -8.00 -1.20
N GLY A 61 -11.46 -8.22 -1.00
CA GLY A 61 -11.98 -9.28 -0.12
C GLY A 61 -11.64 -10.70 -0.58
N ASP A 62 -11.33 -10.88 -1.86
CA ASP A 62 -10.88 -12.15 -2.45
C ASP A 62 -9.36 -12.36 -2.36
N GLY A 63 -8.63 -11.40 -1.77
CA GLY A 63 -7.19 -11.46 -1.57
C GLY A 63 -6.36 -10.91 -2.72
N ASN A 64 -6.98 -10.34 -3.74
CA ASN A 64 -6.28 -9.69 -4.83
C ASN A 64 -5.94 -8.24 -4.47
N PHE A 65 -4.73 -7.78 -4.80
CA PHE A 65 -4.36 -6.37 -4.67
C PHE A 65 -4.37 -5.74 -6.07
N CYS A 66 -5.26 -4.77 -6.29
CA CYS A 66 -5.55 -4.27 -7.62
C CYS A 66 -5.55 -2.74 -7.68
N VAL A 67 -5.08 -2.21 -8.81
CA VAL A 67 -5.09 -0.80 -9.19
C VAL A 67 -6.23 -0.55 -10.18
N TYR A 68 -6.98 0.51 -9.93
CA TYR A 68 -8.12 0.95 -10.74
C TYR A 68 -8.05 2.45 -11.00
N ARG A 69 -8.69 2.88 -12.09
CA ARG A 69 -9.05 4.29 -12.30
C ARG A 69 -10.25 4.66 -11.43
N GLY A 70 -10.31 5.92 -11.00
CA GLY A 70 -11.40 6.47 -10.19
C GLY A 70 -10.97 6.83 -8.77
N THR A 71 -11.88 7.39 -7.99
CA THR A 71 -11.58 7.98 -6.67
C THR A 71 -11.66 6.98 -5.51
N GLY A 72 -12.01 5.73 -5.78
CA GLY A 72 -12.18 4.69 -4.78
C GLY A 72 -13.15 3.60 -5.23
N PRO A 73 -13.39 2.59 -4.37
CA PRO A 73 -14.23 1.43 -4.72
C PRO A 73 -15.66 1.78 -5.15
N SER A 74 -16.24 2.85 -4.61
CA SER A 74 -17.58 3.34 -4.97
C SER A 74 -17.63 4.09 -6.31
N ASN A 75 -16.48 4.45 -6.87
CA ASN A 75 -16.33 5.16 -8.14
C ASN A 75 -15.21 4.50 -8.96
N ASN A 76 -15.43 3.22 -9.33
CA ASN A 76 -14.47 2.45 -10.12
C ASN A 76 -14.69 2.68 -11.61
N LEU A 77 -13.68 3.25 -12.30
CA LEU A 77 -13.71 3.61 -13.71
C LEU A 77 -12.89 2.64 -14.59
N GLY A 78 -12.48 1.49 -14.06
CA GLY A 78 -11.86 0.40 -14.82
C GLY A 78 -10.51 -0.07 -14.25
N GLY A 79 -10.24 -1.36 -14.43
CA GLY A 79 -9.03 -2.02 -13.94
C GLY A 79 -7.77 -1.67 -14.74
N VAL A 80 -6.64 -1.63 -14.03
CA VAL A 80 -5.31 -1.32 -14.59
C VAL A 80 -4.36 -2.50 -14.38
N TRP A 81 -4.21 -2.96 -13.13
CA TRP A 81 -3.26 -4.00 -12.76
C TRP A 81 -3.74 -4.76 -11.52
N CYS A 82 -3.33 -6.03 -11.37
CA CYS A 82 -3.59 -6.83 -10.16
C CYS A 82 -2.44 -7.80 -9.85
N SER A 83 -2.24 -8.12 -8.56
CA SER A 83 -1.24 -9.07 -8.07
C SER A 83 -1.50 -10.53 -8.44
N SER A 84 -2.69 -10.85 -8.94
CA SER A 84 -3.11 -12.22 -9.31
C SER A 84 -3.12 -13.18 -8.12
N THR A 85 -3.55 -12.69 -6.95
CA THR A 85 -3.63 -13.46 -5.68
C THR A 85 -5.08 -13.73 -5.24
N SER A 86 -6.04 -13.64 -6.17
CA SER A 86 -7.46 -13.92 -5.90
C SER A 86 -7.69 -15.36 -5.43
N GLY A 87 -8.72 -15.56 -4.59
CA GLY A 87 -9.07 -16.88 -4.03
C GLY A 87 -8.54 -17.09 -2.61
N HIS A 88 -8.08 -16.03 -1.95
CA HIS A 88 -7.58 -16.05 -0.58
C HIS A 88 -8.36 -15.07 0.30
N SER A 89 -9.10 -15.59 1.27
CA SER A 89 -9.71 -14.79 2.34
C SER A 89 -8.72 -14.57 3.48
N GLN A 90 -8.93 -13.52 4.28
CA GLN A 90 -8.07 -13.18 5.42
C GLN A 90 -6.62 -12.99 4.97
N VAL A 91 -6.38 -11.87 4.30
CA VAL A 91 -5.05 -11.44 3.87
C VAL A 91 -4.72 -10.07 4.44
N PHE A 92 -3.44 -9.75 4.44
CA PHE A 92 -2.95 -8.39 4.67
C PHE A 92 -1.79 -8.11 3.73
N ALA A 93 -1.55 -6.84 3.44
CA ALA A 93 -0.37 -6.41 2.71
C ALA A 93 0.47 -5.46 3.56
N THR A 94 1.78 -5.39 3.33
CA THR A 94 2.67 -4.50 4.09
C THR A 94 3.85 -4.06 3.24
N MET A 95 4.25 -2.80 3.43
CA MET A 95 5.51 -2.29 2.89
C MET A 95 6.62 -2.61 3.89
N GLN A 96 7.48 -3.58 3.59
CA GLN A 96 8.54 -4.01 4.50
C GLN A 96 9.77 -3.08 4.42
N GLY A 97 10.56 -3.05 5.50
CA GLY A 97 11.76 -2.19 5.58
C GLY A 97 12.90 -2.57 4.63
N ASP A 98 12.85 -3.77 4.05
CA ASP A 98 13.75 -4.23 3.00
C ASP A 98 13.27 -3.85 1.59
N GLY A 99 12.24 -3.01 1.48
CA GLY A 99 11.72 -2.58 0.18
C GLY A 99 10.78 -3.58 -0.49
N ASN A 100 10.43 -4.69 0.16
CA ASN A 100 9.44 -5.61 -0.39
C ASN A 100 8.03 -5.19 0.03
N PHE A 101 7.18 -4.84 -0.93
CA PHE A 101 5.74 -4.77 -0.69
C PHE A 101 5.16 -6.18 -0.85
N VAL A 102 4.57 -6.73 0.23
CA VAL A 102 4.19 -8.15 0.29
C VAL A 102 2.75 -8.33 0.73
N ILE A 103 2.08 -9.28 0.10
CA ILE A 103 0.77 -9.82 0.49
C ILE A 103 0.99 -11.16 1.20
N TYR A 104 0.39 -11.29 2.37
CA TYR A 104 0.43 -12.49 3.20
C TYR A 104 -0.99 -12.99 3.50
N LYS A 105 -1.12 -14.29 3.73
CA LYS A 105 -2.26 -14.87 4.44
C LYS A 105 -2.21 -14.45 5.90
N GLY A 106 -3.37 -14.22 6.50
CA GLY A 106 -3.50 -13.80 7.88
C GLY A 106 -4.24 -12.49 8.06
N THR A 107 -4.49 -12.11 9.31
CA THR A 107 -5.19 -10.87 9.67
C THR A 107 -4.25 -9.69 9.97
N GLY A 108 -2.94 -9.89 9.79
CA GLY A 108 -1.90 -8.91 10.08
C GLY A 108 -0.59 -9.57 10.54
N PRO A 109 0.48 -8.78 10.80
CA PRO A 109 1.81 -9.30 11.13
C PRO A 109 1.84 -10.27 12.33
N GLY A 110 1.00 -10.06 13.34
CA GLY A 110 0.90 -10.95 14.51
C GLY A 110 0.19 -12.29 14.26
N ASN A 111 -0.43 -12.46 13.09
CA ASN A 111 -1.13 -13.67 12.65
C ASN A 111 -0.75 -13.96 11.18
N ASN A 112 0.54 -13.89 10.85
CA ASN A 112 1.01 -14.22 9.51
C ASN A 112 0.95 -15.73 9.28
N GLN A 113 0.22 -16.16 8.26
CA GLN A 113 -0.03 -17.56 7.91
C GLN A 113 0.63 -17.99 6.59
N GLY A 114 1.45 -17.13 6.00
CA GLY A 114 2.28 -17.47 4.85
C GLY A 114 2.26 -16.45 3.72
N TYR A 115 3.36 -16.42 2.98
CA TYR A 115 3.56 -15.57 1.81
C TYR A 115 2.61 -15.91 0.66
N LEU A 116 2.08 -14.88 -0.02
CA LEU A 116 1.33 -15.03 -1.27
C LEU A 116 2.10 -14.44 -2.45
N TRP A 117 2.50 -13.18 -2.34
CA TRP A 117 3.13 -12.44 -3.43
C TRP A 117 3.87 -11.22 -2.90
N GLY A 118 4.94 -10.78 -3.57
CA GLY A 118 5.61 -9.52 -3.25
C GLY A 118 6.40 -8.97 -4.43
N THR A 119 6.78 -7.71 -4.33
CA THR A 119 7.53 -6.96 -5.36
C THR A 119 8.99 -7.38 -5.47
N GLY A 120 9.51 -8.05 -4.44
CA GLY A 120 10.92 -8.39 -4.27
C GLY A 120 11.60 -7.46 -3.26
N ALA A 121 12.59 -7.99 -2.54
CA ALA A 121 13.40 -7.19 -1.61
C ALA A 121 14.46 -6.39 -2.37
N HIS A 122 14.77 -5.21 -1.86
CA HIS A 122 15.69 -4.25 -2.46
C HIS A 122 16.71 -3.73 -1.44
N SER A 123 17.85 -3.28 -1.94
CA SER A 123 18.93 -2.72 -1.13
C SER A 123 19.36 -1.36 -1.67
N GLY A 124 20.05 -0.57 -0.85
CA GLY A 124 20.64 0.72 -1.28
C GLY A 124 19.79 1.94 -0.96
N ALA A 125 18.65 1.78 -0.28
CA ALA A 125 17.87 2.87 0.32
C ALA A 125 17.87 2.78 1.85
N SER A 126 17.75 3.94 2.51
CA SER A 126 17.60 4.04 3.97
C SER A 126 16.17 3.80 4.45
N GLY A 127 15.22 3.72 3.52
CA GLY A 127 13.81 3.44 3.77
C GLY A 127 13.05 3.37 2.45
N PHE A 128 11.87 2.76 2.51
CA PHE A 128 11.00 2.53 1.37
C PHE A 128 9.55 2.91 1.66
N TYR A 129 8.81 3.23 0.62
CA TYR A 129 7.38 3.42 0.66
C TYR A 129 6.75 2.93 -0.63
N LEU A 130 5.49 2.51 -0.55
CA LEU A 130 4.66 2.25 -1.71
C LEU A 130 3.87 3.51 -2.01
N GLU A 131 3.84 3.94 -3.26
CA GLU A 131 3.10 5.12 -3.70
C GLU A 131 2.19 4.76 -4.87
N LEU A 132 0.99 5.32 -4.86
CA LEU A 132 0.09 5.29 -6.00
C LEU A 132 0.08 6.66 -6.69
N ASN A 133 0.49 6.66 -7.95
CA ASN A 133 0.47 7.82 -8.82
C ASN A 133 -0.66 7.71 -9.86
N GLY A 134 -1.27 8.85 -10.21
CA GLY A 134 -2.26 8.93 -11.29
C GLY A 134 -1.61 8.70 -12.66
N SER A 135 -2.41 8.63 -13.72
CA SER A 135 -1.85 8.68 -15.08
C SER A 135 -1.25 10.07 -15.37
N GLY A 136 -0.18 10.10 -16.16
CA GLY A 136 0.71 11.27 -16.28
C GLY A 136 2.12 10.92 -15.82
N PHE A 137 3.05 11.88 -15.82
CA PHE A 137 4.43 11.68 -15.32
C PHE A 137 5.25 10.58 -16.05
N GLY A 138 4.93 10.34 -17.32
CA GLY A 138 5.59 9.31 -18.14
C GLY A 138 4.87 7.96 -18.15
N HIS A 139 3.69 7.85 -17.52
CA HIS A 139 2.87 6.65 -17.48
C HIS A 139 1.54 6.84 -18.21
N SER A 140 1.17 5.87 -19.04
CA SER A 140 -0.12 5.90 -19.78
C SER A 140 -1.31 5.51 -18.89
N ASN A 141 -1.05 4.92 -17.72
CA ASN A 141 -2.04 4.47 -16.75
C ASN A 141 -1.61 4.89 -15.35
N PRO A 142 -2.52 4.87 -14.36
CA PRO A 142 -2.13 4.93 -12.97
C PRO A 142 -1.09 3.86 -12.64
N ASN A 143 -0.13 4.23 -11.80
CA ASN A 143 1.03 3.40 -11.56
C ASN A 143 1.33 3.30 -10.07
N LEU A 144 1.48 2.07 -9.60
CA LEU A 144 1.88 1.75 -8.24
C LEU A 144 3.37 1.46 -8.21
N GLN A 145 4.10 2.14 -7.34
CA GLN A 145 5.56 2.12 -7.32
C GLN A 145 6.10 1.87 -5.91
N VAL A 146 7.14 1.06 -5.80
CA VAL A 146 8.00 1.01 -4.62
C VAL A 146 9.11 2.03 -4.82
N VAL A 147 9.17 3.01 -3.94
CA VAL A 147 10.15 4.10 -3.98
C VAL A 147 11.01 4.06 -2.73
N GLY A 148 12.32 4.28 -2.90
CA GLY A 148 13.28 4.33 -1.80
C GLY A 148 14.10 5.61 -1.80
N PHE A 149 14.67 5.90 -0.63
CA PHE A 149 15.56 7.04 -0.38
C PHE A 149 17.03 6.60 -0.28
N PRO A 150 17.76 6.50 -1.41
CA PRO A 150 19.19 6.21 -1.40
C PRO A 150 20.03 7.39 -0.87
N SER A 151 21.25 7.09 -0.44
CA SER A 151 22.24 8.11 0.01
C SER A 151 22.67 9.06 -1.10
N SER A 152 22.33 8.79 -2.37
CA SER A 152 22.52 9.69 -3.50
C SER A 152 21.61 10.93 -3.47
N GLY A 153 20.65 10.99 -2.54
CA GLY A 153 19.83 12.17 -2.27
C GLY A 153 18.68 12.39 -3.24
N ARG A 154 18.36 11.40 -4.10
CA ARG A 154 17.20 11.43 -4.99
C ARG A 154 16.35 10.18 -4.81
N ASN A 155 15.04 10.35 -4.69
CA ASN A 155 14.10 9.24 -4.67
C ASN A 155 14.32 8.36 -5.90
N THR A 156 14.25 7.05 -5.70
CA THR A 156 14.50 6.06 -6.76
C THR A 156 13.38 5.03 -6.74
N CYS A 157 12.82 4.74 -7.91
CA CYS A 157 11.87 3.64 -8.07
C CYS A 157 12.65 2.32 -8.13
N TYR A 158 12.18 1.33 -7.36
CA TYR A 158 12.74 -0.01 -7.29
C TYR A 158 11.83 -1.06 -7.93
N TRP A 159 10.52 -0.79 -7.96
CA TRP A 159 9.53 -1.63 -8.62
C TRP A 159 8.34 -0.80 -9.09
N SER A 160 7.70 -1.21 -10.19
CA SER A 160 6.55 -0.54 -10.79
C SER A 160 5.54 -1.54 -11.35
N SER A 161 4.24 -1.26 -11.18
CA SER A 161 3.16 -2.14 -11.66
C SER A 161 3.09 -2.28 -13.18
N ASP A 162 3.59 -1.29 -13.92
CA ASP A 162 3.69 -1.31 -15.38
C ASP A 162 5.10 -1.63 -15.91
N GLY A 163 6.05 -1.91 -15.01
CA GLY A 163 7.46 -2.14 -15.35
C GLY A 163 8.26 -0.88 -15.70
N ASN A 164 7.66 0.31 -15.66
CA ASN A 164 8.32 1.59 -15.93
C ASN A 164 8.64 2.33 -14.63
N CYS A 165 9.92 2.36 -14.25
CA CYS A 165 10.37 3.06 -13.04
C CYS A 165 10.66 4.56 -13.22
N ASN A 166 9.90 5.24 -14.07
CA ASN A 166 9.95 6.70 -14.17
C ASN A 166 9.21 7.33 -12.98
N LEU A 167 9.85 8.28 -12.28
CA LEU A 167 9.24 9.00 -11.16
C LEU A 167 8.53 10.30 -11.60
N GLY A 168 8.62 10.67 -12.87
CA GLY A 168 8.19 11.99 -13.33
C GLY A 168 9.18 13.06 -12.88
N GLY A 169 9.90 13.64 -13.84
CA GLY A 169 10.83 14.76 -13.59
C GLY A 169 10.12 16.09 -13.43
#